data_AF-I0GW98-F1
#
_entry.id   AF-I0GW98-F1
#
_cell.length_a   1.000
_cell.length_b   1.000
_cell.length_c   1.000
_cell.angle_alpha   90.00
_cell.angle_beta   90.00
_cell.angle_gamma   90.00
#
_symmetry.space_group_name_H-M   'P 1'
#
loop_
_entity.id
_entity.type
_entity.pdbx_description
1 polymer ?
#
loop_
_entity_poly.entity_id
_entity_poly.type
_entity_poly.pdbx_seq_one_letter_code
_entity_poly.pdbx_strand_id
1 'polypeptide(L)' 'MNVTRKIEDYADIINLPRPELRCHPRMPMEKRAAQFSPFAALTGYDKVVAETVRKHEDNIDT' A
#
# COMPACT_ATOMS: atom_id res chain seq x y z
N MET A 1 12.01 7.30 -24.88
CA MET A 1 13.07 6.36 -24.47
C MET A 1 12.51 5.51 -23.34
N ASN A 2 12.18 4.24 -23.58
CA ASN A 2 11.70 3.34 -22.53
C ASN A 2 12.91 2.62 -21.96
N VAL A 3 13.29 2.95 -20.72
CA VAL A 3 14.36 2.25 -20.02
C VAL A 3 13.76 1.02 -19.35
N THR A 4 14.05 -0.16 -19.90
CA THR A 4 13.77 -1.44 -19.25
C THR A 4 15.06 -1.92 -18.60
N ARG A 5 15.04 -2.04 -17.26
CA ARG A 5 16.14 -2.62 -16.48
C ARG A 5 15.75 -4.02 -16.07
N LYS A 6 16.69 -4.97 -16.12
CA LYS A 6 16.46 -6.33 -15.62
C LYS A 6 16.95 -6.43 -14.18
N ILE A 7 16.52 -7.47 -13.46
CA ILE A 7 16.90 -7.64 -12.05
C ILE A 7 18.40 -7.93 -11.91
N GLU A 8 19.00 -8.58 -12.91
CA GLU A 8 20.43 -8.93 -12.92
C GLU A 8 21.32 -7.68 -12.93
N ASP A 9 20.83 -6.56 -13.45
CA ASP A 9 21.55 -5.28 -13.50
C ASP A 9 21.81 -4.67 -12.10
N TYR A 10 21.18 -5.21 -11.04
CA TYR A 10 21.29 -4.76 -9.65
C TYR A 10 21.82 -5.84 -8.71
N ALA A 11 22.31 -6.96 -9.23
CA ALA A 11 22.74 -8.11 -8.43
C ALA A 11 23.85 -7.76 -7.42
N ASP A 12 24.65 -6.74 -7.72
CA ASP A 12 25.72 -6.19 -6.89
C ASP A 12 25.23 -5.39 -5.67
N ILE A 13 24.02 -4.84 -5.71
CA ILE A 13 23.47 -4.01 -4.63
C ILE A 13 22.24 -4.59 -3.93
N ILE A 14 21.53 -5.55 -4.55
CA ILE A 14 20.22 -6.02 -4.06
C ILE A 14 20.25 -6.67 -2.67
N ASN A 15 21.37 -7.29 -2.31
CA ASN A 15 21.57 -7.98 -1.03
C ASN A 15 22.36 -7.16 -0.01
N LEU A 16 22.71 -5.91 -0.32
CA LEU A 16 23.46 -5.07 0.60
C LEU A 16 22.59 -4.64 1.79
N PRO A 17 23.18 -4.53 3.00
CA PRO A 17 22.45 -4.02 4.15
C PRO A 17 21.98 -2.59 3.87
N ARG A 18 20.73 -2.29 4.27
CA ARG A 18 20.17 -0.96 4.07
C ARG A 18 20.95 0.08 4.91
N PRO A 19 21.50 1.15 4.30
CA PRO A 19 22.27 2.16 5.03
C PRO A 19 21.51 2.76 6.21
N GLU A 20 22.21 2.96 7.33
CA GLU A 20 21.69 3.67 8.49
C GLU A 20 22.31 5.06 8.59
N LEU A 21 21.45 6.08 8.66
CA LEU A 21 21.88 7.47 8.77
C LEU A 21 22.21 7.77 10.23
N ARG A 22 23.41 8.31 10.48
CA ARG A 22 23.87 8.63 11.84
C ARG A 22 23.09 9.79 12.46
N CYS A 23 22.72 10.79 11.66
CA CYS A 23 22.09 12.03 12.14
C CYS A 23 20.57 12.07 11.94
N HIS A 24 20.00 11.11 11.22
CA HIS A 24 18.59 11.07 10.88
C HIS A 24 18.02 9.71 11.25
N PRO A 25 17.63 9.50 12.53
CA PRO A 25 17.04 8.25 12.95
C PRO A 25 15.78 7.95 12.14
N ARG A 26 15.57 6.68 11.84
CA ARG A 26 14.39 6.25 11.08
C ARG A 26 13.12 6.53 11.87
N MET A 27 12.06 6.93 11.17
CA MET A 27 10.75 7.10 11.78
C MET A 27 10.24 5.77 12.36
N PRO A 28 9.78 5.73 13.63
CA PRO A 28 9.15 4.54 14.22
C PRO A 28 7.95 4.03 13.42
N MET A 29 7.65 2.73 13.50
CA MET A 29 6.51 2.10 12.81
C MET A 29 5.17 2.79 13.13
N GLU A 30 4.91 3.11 14.39
CA GLU A 30 3.66 3.74 14.82
C GLU A 30 3.46 5.12 14.19
N LYS A 31 4.53 5.93 14.14
CA LYS A 31 4.49 7.24 13.47
C LYS A 31 4.29 7.11 11.96
N ARG A 32 4.80 6.04 11.34
CA ARG A 32 4.50 5.71 9.94
C ARG A 32 3.02 5.36 9.76
N ALA A 33 2.45 4.55 10.64
CA ALA A 33 1.04 4.17 10.58
C ALA A 33 0.11 5.37 10.79
N ALA A 34 0.46 6.29 11.70
CA ALA A 34 -0.33 7.50 11.98
C ALA A 34 -0.54 8.40 10.76
N GLN A 35 0.38 8.38 9.77
CA GLN A 35 0.21 9.12 8.50
C GLN A 35 -1.06 8.68 7.74
N PHE A 36 -1.47 7.42 7.91
CA PHE A 36 -2.65 6.84 7.29
C PHE A 36 -3.89 6.87 8.19
N SER A 37 -3.77 7.40 9.42
CA SER A 37 -4.89 7.55 10.35
C SER A 37 -6.09 8.31 9.77
N PRO A 38 -5.94 9.35 8.91
CA PRO A 38 -7.08 10.03 8.30
C PRO A 38 -7.98 9.11 7.46
N PHE A 39 -7.44 8.00 6.94
CA PHE A 39 -8.16 7.03 6.12
C PHE A 39 -8.71 5.84 6.92
N ALA A 40 -8.56 5.83 8.24
CA ALA A 40 -9.05 4.75 9.09
C ALA A 40 -10.57 4.53 8.94
N ALA A 41 -11.35 5.58 8.66
CA ALA A 41 -12.79 5.48 8.42
C ALA A 41 -13.17 4.67 7.16
N LEU A 42 -12.23 4.50 6.21
CA LEU A 42 -12.45 3.67 5.02
C LEU A 42 -12.29 2.17 5.31
N THR A 43 -11.70 1.81 6.46
CA THR A 43 -11.60 0.39 6.84
C THR A 43 -13.00 -0.18 7.10
N GLY A 44 -13.36 -1.23 6.37
CA GLY A 44 -14.69 -1.85 6.44
C GLY A 44 -15.73 -1.29 5.46
N TYR A 45 -15.39 -0.28 4.64
CA TYR A 45 -16.27 0.23 3.59
C TYR A 45 -16.56 -0.83 2.50
N ASP A 46 -15.68 -1.81 2.33
CA ASP A 46 -15.85 -2.94 1.40
C ASP A 46 -17.17 -3.68 1.61
N LYS A 47 -17.63 -3.81 2.88
CA LYS A 47 -18.90 -4.47 3.21
C LYS A 47 -20.09 -3.67 2.69
N VAL A 48 -20.03 -2.34 2.81
CA VAL A 48 -21.09 -1.44 2.33
C VAL A 48 -21.14 -1.50 0.80
N VAL A 49 -19.99 -1.47 0.13
CA VAL A 49 -19.90 -1.61 -1.34
C VAL A 49 -20.50 -2.95 -1.78
N ALA A 50 -20.09 -4.07 -1.17
CA ALA A 50 -20.62 -5.39 -1.51
C ALA A 50 -22.15 -5.48 -1.30
N GLU A 51 -22.68 -4.88 -0.24
CA GLU A 51 -24.13 -4.85 0.01
C GLU A 51 -24.87 -4.03 -1.06
N THR A 52 -24.32 -2.88 -1.46
CA THR A 52 -24.91 -2.05 -2.51
C THR A 52 -24.92 -2.74 -3.88
N VAL A 53 -23.86 -3.48 -4.22
CA VAL A 53 -23.79 -4.29 -5.45
C VAL A 53 -24.88 -5.36 -5.43
N ARG A 54 -24.96 -6.15 -4.35
CA ARG A 54 -25.99 -7.20 -4.22
C ARG A 54 -27.41 -6.64 -4.35
N LYS A 55 -27.72 -5.54 -3.66
CA LYS A 55 -29.02 -4.86 -3.78
C LYS A 55 -29.28 -4.43 -5.22
N HIS A 56 -28.28 -3.96 -5.95
CA HIS A 56 -28.45 -3.56 -7.34
C HIS A 56 -28.74 -4.76 -8.24
N GLU A 57 -28.02 -5.87 -8.07
CA GLU A 57 -28.25 -7.13 -8.80
C GLU A 57 -29.65 -7.69 -8.52
N ASP A 58 -30.08 -7.74 -7.26
CA ASP A 58 -31.44 -8.19 -6.86
C ASP A 58 -32.55 -7.36 -7.55
N ASN A 59 -32.32 -6.07 -7.80
CA ASN A 59 -33.28 -5.18 -8.49
C ASN A 59 -33.24 -5.31 -10.02
N ILE A 60 -32.17 -5.83 -10.61
CA ILE A 60 -32.06 -6.04 -12.06
C ILE A 60 -32.70 -7.37 -12.46
N ASP A 61 -32.60 -8.38 -11.60
CA ASP A 61 -33.17 -9.72 -11.82
C ASP A 61 -34.68 -9.82 -11.51
N THR A 62 -35.33 -8.73 -11.06
CA THR A 62 -36.78 -8.62 -10.83
C THR A 62 -37.47 -7.81 -11.93
#